data_AF-A0A2N9LPK3-F1
#
_entry.id   AF-A0A2N9LPK3-F1
#
_cell.length_a   1.000
_cell.length_b   1.000
_cell.length_c   1.000
_cell.angle_alpha   90.00
_cell.angle_beta   90.00
_cell.angle_gamma   90.00
#
_symmetry.space_group_name_H-M   'P 1'
#
loop_
_entity.id
_entity.type
_entity.pdbx_description
1 polymer ?
#
loop_
_entity_poly.entity_id
_entity_poly.type
_entity_poly.pdbx_seq_one_letter_code
_entity_poly.pdbx_strand_id
1 'polypeptide(L)' 'MDCRHLESVYELFLLGALLEEDSFAIQEHLSFGCEHCLERLKEAARTVYLLSLAAQPVPPGQKAKANLLRQLKGK' A
#
# COMPACT_ATOMS: atom_id res chain seq x y z
N MET A 1 -7.27 11.06 15.17
CA MET A 1 -6.20 10.21 15.74
C MET A 1 -4.94 11.05 15.97
N ASP A 2 -4.18 10.73 17.01
CA ASP A 2 -2.83 11.28 17.22
C ASP A 2 -1.83 10.55 16.30
N CYS A 3 -1.09 11.29 15.48
CA CYS A 3 -0.16 10.77 14.48
C CYS A 3 0.85 9.76 15.07
N ARG A 4 1.18 9.92 16.36
CA ARG A 4 2.15 9.09 17.09
C ARG A 4 1.81 7.60 17.18
N HIS A 5 0.53 7.23 17.03
CA HIS A 5 0.10 5.83 17.11
C HIS A 5 0.13 5.09 15.76
N LEU A 6 0.35 5.79 14.65
CA LEU A 6 0.25 5.21 13.30
C LEU A 6 1.61 4.81 12.69
N GLU A 7 2.72 5.28 13.27
CA GLU A 7 4.05 5.14 12.67
C GLU A 7 4.58 3.70 12.60
N SER A 8 4.06 2.80 13.44
CA SER A 8 4.52 1.40 13.51
C SER A 8 3.71 0.42 12.66
N VAL A 9 2.64 0.88 12.00
CA VAL A 9 1.68 0.02 11.30
C VAL A 9 1.57 0.29 9.81
N TYR A 10 2.29 1.27 9.26
CA TYR A 10 2.19 1.63 7.85
C TYR A 10 2.67 0.52 6.90
N GLU A 11 3.71 -0.24 7.26
CA GLU A 11 4.15 -1.39 6.48
C GLU A 11 3.07 -2.47 6.44
N LEU A 12 2.43 -2.74 7.58
CA LEU A 12 1.32 -3.71 7.67
C LEU A 12 0.10 -3.23 6.88
N PHE A 13 -0.21 -1.93 6.95
CA PHE A 13 -1.25 -1.29 6.15
C PHE A 13 -1.00 -1.49 4.65
N LEU A 14 0.22 -1.20 4.18
CA LEU A 14 0.61 -1.33 2.77
C LEU A 14 0.63 -2.79 2.29
N LEU A 15 0.94 -3.73 3.18
CA LEU A 15 0.85 -5.16 2.90
C LEU A 15 -0.58 -5.70 2.94
N GLY A 16 -1.56 -4.89 3.35
CA GLY A 16 -2.95 -5.32 3.54
C GLY A 16 -3.12 -6.32 4.68
N ALA A 17 -2.25 -6.26 5.69
CA ALA A 17 -2.18 -7.20 6.81
C ALA A 17 -2.83 -6.66 8.10
N LEU A 18 -3.41 -5.46 8.07
CA LEU A 18 -4.16 -4.90 9.19
C LEU A 18 -5.61 -5.38 9.21
N LEU A 19 -6.24 -5.27 10.39
CA LEU A 19 -7.68 -5.39 10.50
C LEU A 19 -8.38 -4.27 9.72
N GLU A 20 -9.62 -4.51 9.31
CA GLU A 20 -10.40 -3.58 8.49
C GLU A 20 -10.61 -2.24 9.21
N GLU A 21 -10.91 -2.29 10.51
CA GLU A 21 -11.09 -1.11 11.36
C GLU A 21 -9.83 -0.23 11.44
N ASP A 22 -8.65 -0.84 11.59
CA ASP A 22 -7.37 -0.13 11.63
C ASP A 22 -7.01 0.46 10.25
N SER A 23 -7.30 -0.29 9.19
CA SER A 23 -7.08 0.15 7.82
C SER A 23 -7.95 1.36 7.48
N PHE A 24 -9.22 1.34 7.90
CA PHE A 24 -10.16 2.44 7.71
C PHE A 24 -9.68 3.71 8.43
N ALA A 25 -9.25 3.58 9.68
CA ALA A 25 -8.74 4.70 10.45
C ALA A 25 -7.51 5.38 9.79
N ILE A 26 -6.61 4.58 9.22
CA ILE A 26 -5.46 5.11 8.46
C ILE A 26 -5.91 5.82 7.20
N GLN A 27 -6.82 5.22 6.43
CA GLN A 27 -7.36 5.83 5.20
C GLN A 27 -8.06 7.16 5.49
N GLU A 28 -8.91 7.19 6.51
CA GLU A 28 -9.59 8.41 6.95
C GLU A 28 -8.57 9.47 7.33
N HIS A 29 -7.56 9.12 8.15
CA HIS A 29 -6.52 10.06 8.55
C HIS A 29 -5.72 10.63 7.36
N LEU A 30 -5.34 9.78 6.41
CA LEU A 30 -4.61 10.18 5.21
C LEU A 30 -5.47 11.04 4.27
N SER A 31 -6.80 10.83 4.26
CA SER A 31 -7.73 11.64 3.46
C SER A 31 -7.75 13.12 3.88
N PHE A 32 -7.39 13.42 5.14
CA PHE A 32 -7.22 14.79 5.64
C PHE A 32 -5.89 15.44 5.23
N GLY A 33 -5.01 14.72 4.52
CA GLY A 33 -3.78 15.29 3.96
C GLY A 33 -2.69 15.59 4.99
N CYS A 34 -2.60 14.84 6.09
CA CYS A 34 -1.55 15.01 7.08
C CYS A 34 -0.15 14.77 6.46
N GLU A 35 0.64 15.84 6.30
CA GLU A 35 1.96 15.77 5.66
C GLU A 35 2.92 14.82 6.35
N HIS A 36 2.98 14.84 7.69
CA HIS A 36 3.83 13.93 8.47
C HIS A 36 3.53 12.46 8.16
N CYS A 37 2.26 12.08 8.24
CA CYS A 37 1.83 10.71 8.02
C CYS A 37 1.99 10.29 6.55
N LEU A 38 1.84 11.22 5.61
CA LEU A 38 2.13 10.96 4.20
C LEU A 38 3.62 10.70 3.95
N GLU A 39 4.53 11.46 4.58
CA GLU A 39 5.97 11.18 4.47
C GLU A 39 6.35 9.84 5.10
N ARG A 40 5.80 9.52 6.28
CA ARG A 40 6.00 8.22 6.92
C ARG A 40 5.47 7.06 6.08
N LEU A 41 4.31 7.23 5.43
CA LEU A 41 3.77 6.24 4.52
C LEU A 41 4.66 6.02 3.29
N LYS A 42 5.27 7.09 2.74
CA LYS A 42 6.23 6.98 1.64
C LYS A 42 7.48 6.22 2.05
N GLU A 43 7.97 6.44 3.27
CA GLU A 43 9.10 5.69 3.83
C GLU A 43 8.76 4.20 4.00
N ALA A 44 7.60 3.88 4.58
CA ALA A 44 7.11 2.51 4.71
C ALA A 44 6.95 1.83 3.33
N ALA A 45 6.46 2.57 2.31
CA ALA A 45 6.35 2.06 0.94
C ALA A 45 7.70 1.70 0.33
N ARG A 46 8.76 2.47 0.61
CA ARG A 46 10.12 2.12 0.19
C ARG A 46 10.60 0.85 0.88
N THR A 47 10.35 0.70 2.18
CA THR A 47 10.68 -0.52 2.92
C THR A 47 9.99 -1.74 2.33
N VAL A 48 8.68 -1.68 2.13
CA VAL A 48 7.89 -2.77 1.52
C VAL A 48 8.37 -3.10 0.11
N TYR A 49 8.69 -2.08 -0.70
CA TYR A 49 9.25 -2.27 -2.03
C TYR A 49 10.59 -3.02 -1.99
N LEU A 50 11.53 -2.59 -1.14
CA LEU A 50 12.84 -3.24 -0.99
C LEU A 50 12.70 -4.69 -0.52
N LEU A 51 11.80 -4.96 0.43
CA LEU A 51 11.50 -6.32 0.87
C LEU A 51 10.93 -7.18 -0.26
N SER A 52 10.05 -6.59 -1.10
CA SER A 52 9.43 -7.31 -2.22
C SER A 52 10.44 -7.69 -3.30
N LEU A 53 11.57 -6.99 -3.43
CA LEU A 53 12.64 -7.36 -4.37
C LEU A 53 13.33 -8.67 -4.01
N ALA A 54 13.28 -9.10 -2.75
CA ALA A 54 13.85 -10.37 -2.32
C ALA A 54 12.94 -11.57 -2.64
N ALA A 55 11.66 -11.34 -2.96
CA ALA A 55 10.72 -12.40 -3.29
C ALA A 55 10.96 -12.95 -4.70
N GLN A 56 10.78 -14.26 -4.87
CA GLN A 56 10.84 -14.87 -6.20
C GLN A 56 9.67 -14.36 -7.06
N PRO A 57 9.92 -13.74 -8.22
CA PRO A 57 8.85 -13.22 -9.06
C PRO A 57 8.03 -14.36 -9.67
N VAL A 58 6.71 -14.26 -9.57
CA VAL A 58 5.78 -15.19 -10.24
C VAL A 58 5.16 -14.44 -11.42
N PRO A 59 5.36 -14.88 -12.67
CA PRO A 59 4.79 -14.21 -13.82
C PRO A 59 3.24 -14.32 -13.78
N PRO A 60 2.52 -13.24 -14.11
CA PRO A 60 1.07 -13.31 -14.19
C PRO A 60 0.66 -14.26 -15.32
N GLY A 61 -0.43 -15.01 -15.13
CA GLY A 61 -0.98 -15.86 -16.18
C GLY A 61 -1.27 -15.06 -17.46
N GLN A 62 -1.05 -15.66 -18.63
CA GLN A 62 -1.17 -14.94 -19.92
C GLN A 62 -2.53 -14.25 -20.09
N LYS A 63 -3.62 -14.90 -19.68
CA LYS A 63 -4.98 -14.32 -19.69
C LYS A 63 -5.11 -13.12 -18.74
N ALA A 64 -4.53 -13.20 -17.54
CA ALA A 64 -4.56 -12.11 -16.56
C ALA A 64 -3.82 -10.88 -17.10
N LYS A 65 -2.62 -11.07 -17.66
CA LYS A 65 -1.86 -9.99 -18.31
C LYS A 65 -2.63 -9.35 -19.46
N ALA A 66 -3.22 -10.14 -20.35
CA ALA A 66 -4.00 -9.63 -21.48
C ALA A 66 -5.23 -8.84 -21.03
N ASN A 67 -5.95 -9.33 -20.01
CA ASN A 67 -7.10 -8.64 -19.44
C ASN A 67 -6.71 -7.29 -18.82
N LEU A 68 -5.60 -7.25 -18.07
CA LEU A 68 -5.10 -6.03 -17.44
C LEU A 68 -4.67 -4.99 -18.49
N LEU A 69 -3.96 -5.41 -19.54
CA LEU A 69 -3.59 -4.54 -20.66
C LEU A 69 -4.82 -4.02 -21.42
N ARG A 70 -5.88 -4.82 -21.56
CA ARG A 70 -7.13 -4.37 -22.20
C ARG A 70 -7.85 -3.31 -21.35
N GLN A 71 -7.89 -3.47 -20.03
CA GLN A 71 -8.46 -2.47 -19.12
C GLN A 71 -7.70 -1.14 -19.20
N LEU A 72 -6.37 -1.18 -19.31
CA LEU A 72 -5.56 0.03 -19.45
C LEU A 72 -5.73 0.72 -20.81
N LYS A 73 -5.98 -0.04 -21.89
CA LYS A 73 -6.24 0.48 -23.25
C LYS A 73 -7.69 0.90 -23.48
N GLY A 74 -8.60 0.61 -22.54
CA GLY A 74 -10.02 0.94 -22.60
C GLY A 74 -10.35 2.35 -22.10
N LYS A 75 -9.39 3.27 -22.15
CA LYS A 75 -9.61 4.72 -22.13
C LYS A 75 -9.37 5.27 -23.52
#